data_AF-A0A833M8G0-F1
#
_entry.id   AF-A0A833M8G0-F1
#
_cell.length_a   1.000
_cell.length_b   1.000
_cell.length_c   1.000
_cell.angle_alpha   90.00
_cell.angle_beta   90.00
_cell.angle_gamma   90.00
#
_symmetry.space_group_name_H-M   'P 1'
#
loop_
_entity.id
_entity.type
_entity.pdbx_description
1 polymer ?
#
loop_
_entity_poly.entity_id
_entity_poly.type
_entity_poly.pdbx_seq_one_letter_code
_entity_poly.pdbx_strand_id
1 'polypeptide(L)'
;MTPIGDVTTYNNFYEFGTDKSDPARNAHSLVTSPWTVEVGGEVAKPRSFSIEEIMRLAPLEERIYRHRCVEAWSIVVPWIGYPLARLLEAVEPTPKARFVAFESLYDRKQMPLGRRAGIPLPYVEGLRLDEAMHPLALLTVGMYGQTLPKQDGAPVRMVIPWKYGFKSIKSIVRIRLVETMPPTTWNLANAREYGFYSNVNPEVDHPRWSQATERRLGEFFRRKTLMFNGHAAEVSGLYAGMDLRKNF
;
A
#
# COMPACT_ATOMS: atom_id res chain seq x y z
N MET A 1 2.97 -11.78 -16.36
CA MET A 1 3.44 -10.97 -15.23
C MET A 1 4.33 -9.86 -15.77
N THR A 2 4.51 -8.75 -15.05
CA THR A 2 5.48 -7.72 -15.45
C THR A 2 6.90 -8.24 -15.22
N PRO A 3 7.90 -7.93 -16.06
CA PRO A 3 9.28 -8.31 -15.80
C PRO A 3 9.81 -7.70 -14.50
N ILE A 4 10.58 -8.46 -13.72
CA ILE A 4 11.11 -7.98 -12.42
C ILE A 4 11.95 -6.69 -12.57
N GLY A 5 12.69 -6.55 -13.67
CA GLY A 5 13.48 -5.35 -13.96
C GLY A 5 12.61 -4.08 -14.04
N ASP A 6 11.45 -4.16 -14.70
CA ASP A 6 10.52 -3.02 -14.79
C ASP A 6 9.92 -2.70 -13.41
N VAL A 7 9.53 -3.73 -12.64
CA VAL A 7 8.94 -3.53 -11.31
C VAL A 7 9.94 -2.88 -10.35
N THR A 8 11.21 -3.28 -10.43
CA THR A 8 12.27 -2.85 -9.49
C THR A 8 13.02 -1.60 -9.92
N THR A 9 12.68 -1.00 -11.07
CA THR A 9 13.29 0.25 -11.58
C THR A 9 12.28 1.35 -11.92
N TYR A 10 10.98 1.04 -11.91
CA TYR A 10 9.90 2.00 -12.11
C TYR A 10 9.03 2.08 -10.86
N ASN A 11 9.47 2.87 -9.87
CA ASN A 11 8.89 2.91 -8.53
C ASN A 11 8.47 4.32 -8.16
N ASN A 12 7.42 4.44 -7.32
CA ASN A 12 7.18 5.63 -6.52
C ASN A 12 7.59 5.32 -5.08
N PHE A 13 8.60 6.02 -4.57
CA PHE A 13 9.00 5.97 -3.16
C PHE A 13 9.70 7.28 -2.79
N TYR A 14 8.90 8.27 -2.37
CA TYR A 14 9.26 9.68 -2.39
C TYR A 14 10.34 10.05 -1.36
N GLU A 15 10.46 9.26 -0.31
CA GLU A 15 11.55 9.26 0.67
C GLU A 15 12.93 9.12 0.01
N PHE A 16 12.96 8.48 -1.18
CA PHE A 16 14.15 8.23 -1.99
C PHE A 16 14.17 8.98 -3.32
N GLY A 17 13.27 9.95 -3.54
CA GLY A 17 13.21 10.79 -4.74
C GLY A 17 11.88 10.66 -5.51
N THR A 18 11.60 11.65 -6.36
CA THR A 18 10.31 11.79 -7.06
C THR A 18 10.32 11.19 -8.46
N ASP A 19 11.49 10.99 -9.06
CA ASP A 19 11.59 10.35 -10.37
C ASP A 19 11.42 8.83 -10.23
N LYS A 20 10.85 8.21 -11.27
CA LYS A 20 10.52 6.77 -11.24
C LYS A 20 11.71 5.84 -10.97
N SER A 21 12.91 6.29 -11.34
CA SER A 21 14.17 5.55 -11.18
C SER A 21 14.95 5.94 -9.93
N ASP A 22 14.54 7.00 -9.22
CA ASP A 22 15.21 7.45 -7.99
C ASP A 22 15.19 6.37 -6.90
N PRO A 23 14.06 5.68 -6.59
CA PRO A 23 14.05 4.66 -5.56
C PRO A 23 15.06 3.54 -5.82
N ALA A 24 15.15 3.07 -7.07
CA ALA A 24 16.10 2.01 -7.44
C ALA A 24 17.57 2.46 -7.27
N ARG A 25 17.87 3.73 -7.53
CA ARG A 25 19.22 4.30 -7.30
C ARG A 25 19.53 4.54 -5.83
N ASN A 26 18.55 4.98 -5.04
CA ASN A 26 18.80 5.60 -3.75
C ASN A 26 18.40 4.73 -2.56
N ALA A 27 17.48 3.76 -2.71
CA ALA A 27 16.98 2.96 -1.60
C ALA A 27 18.01 1.99 -1.00
N HIS A 28 19.19 1.85 -1.60
CA HIS A 28 20.29 1.03 -1.07
C HIS A 28 20.71 1.46 0.35
N SER A 29 20.52 2.73 0.71
CA SER A 29 20.81 3.30 2.04
C SER A 29 19.85 2.84 3.14
N LEU A 30 18.69 2.27 2.80
CA LEU A 30 17.70 1.81 3.77
C LEU A 30 18.21 0.56 4.51
N VAL A 31 18.28 0.63 5.84
CA VAL A 31 18.59 -0.49 6.71
C VAL A 31 17.28 -1.21 7.04
N THR A 32 17.17 -2.45 6.59
CA THR A 32 15.95 -3.27 6.72
C THR A 32 16.07 -4.37 7.78
N SER A 33 17.19 -4.45 8.50
CA SER A 33 17.39 -5.38 9.62
C SER A 33 18.39 -4.79 10.62
N PRO A 34 18.11 -4.84 11.94
CA PRO A 34 16.85 -5.31 12.53
C PRO A 34 15.67 -4.40 12.15
N TRP A 35 14.45 -4.97 12.13
CA TRP A 35 13.23 -4.22 11.85
C TRP A 35 12.11 -4.62 12.80
N THR A 36 11.32 -3.65 13.22
CA THR A 36 10.24 -3.83 14.18
C THR A 36 9.01 -3.04 13.74
N VAL A 37 7.83 -3.67 13.86
CA VAL A 37 6.54 -3.04 13.65
C VAL A 37 5.78 -2.99 14.97
N GLU A 38 5.46 -1.79 15.43
CA GLU A 38 4.61 -1.57 16.59
C GLU A 38 3.14 -1.71 16.20
N VAL A 39 2.40 -2.59 16.87
CA VAL A 39 0.95 -2.76 16.66
C VAL A 39 0.20 -2.42 17.95
N GLY A 40 -0.71 -1.44 17.88
CA GLY A 40 -1.41 -0.92 19.06
C GLY A 40 -2.71 -0.18 18.77
N GLY A 41 -3.13 0.69 19.70
CA GLY A 41 -4.40 1.42 19.62
C GLY A 41 -5.55 0.62 20.22
N GLU A 42 -6.68 0.56 19.51
CA GLU A 42 -7.88 -0.20 19.87
C GLU A 42 -7.69 -1.72 19.72
N VAL A 43 -6.80 -2.28 20.53
CA VAL A 43 -6.44 -3.71 20.58
C VAL A 43 -6.29 -4.18 22.03
N ALA A 44 -6.59 -5.45 22.30
CA ALA A 44 -6.44 -6.02 23.65
C ALA A 44 -4.99 -6.45 23.95
N LYS A 45 -4.19 -6.77 22.92
CA LYS A 45 -2.82 -7.27 23.05
C LYS A 45 -1.82 -6.43 22.24
N PRO A 46 -1.60 -5.15 22.60
CA PRO A 46 -0.63 -4.30 21.92
C PRO A 46 0.78 -4.86 22.10
N ARG A 47 1.54 -4.97 21.01
CA ARG A 47 2.93 -5.43 21.04
C ARG A 47 3.70 -5.01 19.80
N SER A 48 5.01 -5.11 19.90
CA SER A 48 5.91 -5.01 18.77
C SER A 48 6.19 -6.40 18.18
N PHE A 49 6.32 -6.46 16.86
CA PHE A 49 6.73 -7.66 16.13
C PHE A 49 8.06 -7.40 15.43
N SER A 50 9.03 -8.29 15.60
CA SER A 50 10.21 -8.30 14.72
C SER A 50 9.80 -8.75 13.32
N ILE A 51 10.62 -8.46 12.30
CA ILE A 51 10.34 -8.94 10.94
C ILE A 51 10.31 -10.47 10.87
N GLU A 52 11.15 -11.16 11.66
CA GLU A 52 11.15 -12.63 11.75
C GLU A 52 9.85 -13.16 12.37
N GLU A 53 9.32 -12.47 13.38
CA GLU A 53 8.01 -12.81 13.96
C GLU A 53 6.88 -12.59 12.96
N ILE A 54 6.90 -11.46 12.23
CA ILE A 54 5.93 -11.19 11.15
C ILE A 54 5.96 -12.33 10.13
N MET A 55 7.14 -12.72 9.63
CA MET A 55 7.27 -13.77 8.61
C MET A 55 6.84 -15.17 9.10
N ARG A 56 6.85 -15.43 10.41
CA ARG A 56 6.48 -16.72 11.00
C ARG A 56 5.03 -16.77 11.50
N LEU A 57 4.35 -15.62 11.60
CA LEU A 57 3.03 -15.51 12.21
C LEU A 57 1.95 -16.31 11.46
N ALA A 58 2.07 -16.39 10.13
CA ALA A 58 1.16 -17.15 9.27
C ALA A 58 1.91 -17.69 8.03
N PRO A 59 1.39 -18.74 7.37
CA PRO A 59 1.99 -19.27 6.15
C PRO A 59 2.08 -18.20 5.06
N LEU A 60 3.27 -18.06 4.46
CA LEU A 60 3.47 -17.19 3.31
C LEU A 60 2.90 -17.83 2.05
N GLU A 61 2.19 -17.03 1.29
CA GLU A 61 1.57 -17.39 0.02
C GLU A 61 2.01 -16.42 -1.07
N GLU A 62 2.17 -16.94 -2.29
CA GLU A 62 2.39 -16.13 -3.47
C GLU A 62 1.06 -15.76 -4.12
N ARG A 63 0.82 -14.48 -4.32
CA ARG A 63 -0.40 -13.95 -4.95
C ARG A 63 -0.04 -13.03 -6.11
N ILE A 64 -0.49 -13.42 -7.30
CA ILE A 64 -0.30 -12.65 -8.52
C ILE A 64 -1.38 -11.58 -8.58
N TYR A 65 -1.03 -10.34 -8.21
CA TYR A 65 -1.96 -9.22 -8.24
C TYR A 65 -1.61 -8.18 -9.28
N ARG A 66 -2.66 -7.54 -9.80
CA ARG A 66 -2.54 -6.26 -10.49
C ARG A 66 -2.30 -5.17 -9.44
N HIS A 67 -1.36 -4.28 -9.73
CA HIS A 67 -1.16 -3.05 -8.98
C HIS A 67 -1.32 -1.87 -9.94
N ARG A 68 -2.18 -0.92 -9.58
CA ARG A 68 -2.54 0.22 -10.43
C ARG A 68 -2.19 1.52 -9.72
N CYS A 69 -1.18 2.24 -10.19
CA CYS A 69 -0.86 3.56 -9.67
C CYS A 69 -1.88 4.59 -10.16
N VAL A 70 -2.20 5.61 -9.36
CA VAL A 70 -3.13 6.70 -9.75
C VAL A 70 -2.69 7.46 -11.01
N GLU A 71 -1.39 7.47 -11.30
CA GLU A 71 -0.75 8.10 -12.48
C GLU A 71 -1.00 7.35 -13.80
N ALA A 72 -2.03 6.50 -13.86
CA ALA A 72 -2.45 5.77 -15.04
C ALA A 72 -1.43 4.77 -15.62
N TRP A 73 -0.62 4.15 -14.75
CA TRP A 73 0.19 2.98 -15.09
C TRP A 73 -0.07 1.79 -14.15
N SER A 74 0.18 0.58 -14.63
CA SER A 74 -0.04 -0.65 -13.87
C SER A 74 1.05 -1.69 -14.06
N ILE A 75 1.12 -2.63 -13.12
CA ILE A 75 2.03 -3.80 -13.12
C ILE A 75 1.27 -5.04 -12.64
N VAL A 76 1.80 -6.22 -12.94
CA VAL A 76 1.30 -7.51 -12.43
C VAL A 76 2.44 -8.24 -11.74
N VAL A 77 2.34 -8.42 -10.42
CA VAL A 77 3.44 -8.85 -9.57
C VAL A 77 3.03 -10.09 -8.75
N PRO A 78 3.87 -11.14 -8.69
CA PRO A 78 3.72 -12.24 -7.75
C PRO A 78 4.23 -11.79 -6.36
N TRP A 79 3.34 -11.20 -5.56
CA TRP A 79 3.65 -10.76 -4.19
C TRP A 79 3.67 -11.94 -3.23
N ILE A 80 4.53 -11.89 -2.21
CA ILE A 80 4.64 -12.93 -1.18
C ILE A 80 4.31 -12.32 0.18
N GLY A 81 3.34 -12.91 0.88
CA GLY A 81 2.84 -12.39 2.15
C GLY A 81 1.74 -13.27 2.74
N TYR A 82 0.91 -12.69 3.60
CA TYR A 82 -0.34 -13.28 4.07
C TYR A 82 -1.39 -12.17 4.32
N PRO A 83 -2.68 -12.48 4.48
CA PRO A 83 -3.71 -11.48 4.66
C PRO A 83 -3.48 -10.70 5.96
N LEU A 84 -3.54 -9.37 5.91
CA LEU A 84 -3.31 -8.50 7.07
C LEU A 84 -4.16 -8.89 8.29
N ALA A 85 -5.37 -9.42 8.05
CA ALA A 85 -6.25 -9.99 9.06
C ALA A 85 -5.52 -10.90 10.06
N ARG A 86 -4.56 -11.73 9.62
CA ARG A 86 -3.81 -12.63 10.50
C ARG A 86 -2.97 -11.91 11.54
N LEU A 87 -2.37 -10.77 11.17
CA LEU A 87 -1.64 -9.92 12.11
C LEU A 87 -2.59 -9.21 13.07
N LEU A 88 -3.73 -8.72 12.56
CA LEU A 88 -4.71 -8.02 13.38
C LEU A 88 -5.39 -8.95 14.39
N GLU A 89 -5.74 -10.17 13.99
CA GLU A 89 -6.28 -11.22 14.87
C GLU A 89 -5.35 -11.51 16.06
N ALA A 90 -4.03 -11.51 15.84
CA ALA A 90 -3.04 -11.79 16.88
C ALA A 90 -2.98 -10.72 18.00
N VAL A 91 -3.48 -9.50 17.72
CA VAL A 91 -3.54 -8.40 18.70
C VAL A 91 -4.95 -8.16 19.26
N GLU A 92 -5.96 -8.89 18.76
CA GLU A 92 -7.36 -8.85 19.23
C GLU A 92 -7.97 -7.43 19.20
N PRO A 93 -8.46 -6.95 18.03
CA PRO A 93 -9.11 -5.65 17.89
C PRO A 93 -10.28 -5.48 18.87
N THR A 94 -10.39 -4.32 19.52
CA THR A 94 -11.54 -4.04 20.40
C THR A 94 -12.81 -3.76 19.59
N PRO A 95 -14.01 -3.87 20.20
CA PRO A 95 -15.26 -3.46 19.56
C PRO A 95 -15.34 -1.97 19.17
N LYS A 96 -14.37 -1.14 19.58
CA LYS A 96 -14.30 0.29 19.21
C LYS A 96 -13.45 0.53 17.96
N ALA A 97 -12.59 -0.40 17.56
CA ALA A 97 -11.79 -0.27 16.35
C ALA A 97 -12.71 -0.10 15.12
N ARG A 98 -12.46 0.95 14.31
CA ARG A 98 -13.20 1.22 13.06
C ARG A 98 -12.28 1.34 11.86
N PHE A 99 -11.03 1.72 12.09
CA PHE A 99 -10.02 1.91 11.06
C PHE A 99 -8.67 1.35 11.53
N VAL A 100 -7.79 1.13 10.56
CA VAL A 100 -6.38 0.80 10.77
C VAL A 100 -5.55 1.93 10.16
N ALA A 101 -4.69 2.54 10.96
CA ALA A 101 -3.72 3.55 10.56
C ALA A 101 -2.33 2.92 10.44
N PHE A 102 -1.60 3.28 9.39
CA PHE A 102 -0.26 2.79 9.11
C PHE A 102 0.71 3.96 9.04
N GLU A 103 1.96 3.73 9.45
CA GLU A 103 3.05 4.70 9.36
C GLU A 103 4.31 4.02 8.81
N SER A 104 4.92 4.65 7.80
CA SER A 104 6.21 4.26 7.23
C SER A 104 7.36 4.81 8.06
N LEU A 105 8.51 4.13 8.01
CA LEU A 105 9.75 4.70 8.49
C LEU A 105 10.02 6.03 7.76
N TYR A 106 10.42 7.06 8.51
CA TYR A 106 11.09 8.22 7.95
C TYR A 106 12.36 8.55 8.76
N ASP A 107 13.50 8.10 8.26
CA ASP A 107 14.81 8.44 8.80
C ASP A 107 15.55 9.36 7.83
N ARG A 108 15.72 10.63 8.20
CA ARG A 108 16.36 11.66 7.36
C ARG A 108 17.80 11.35 6.98
N LYS A 109 18.52 10.49 7.72
CA LYS A 109 19.87 10.06 7.37
C LYS A 109 19.86 9.06 6.22
N GLN A 110 18.90 8.14 6.23
CA GLN A 110 18.76 7.09 5.22
C GLN A 110 17.92 7.55 4.02
N MET A 111 16.99 8.50 4.24
CA MET A 111 15.99 9.02 3.30
C MET A 111 16.12 10.55 3.10
N PRO A 112 17.29 11.06 2.70
CA PRO A 112 17.55 12.50 2.65
C PRO A 112 16.67 13.22 1.62
N LEU A 113 16.27 12.52 0.54
CA LEU A 113 15.48 13.09 -0.56
C LEU A 113 14.02 13.35 -0.17
N GLY A 114 13.51 12.69 0.87
CA GLY A 114 12.16 12.93 1.39
C GLY A 114 11.90 14.40 1.77
N ARG A 115 12.93 15.19 2.09
CA ARG A 115 12.77 16.64 2.36
C ARG A 115 12.28 17.44 1.14
N ARG A 116 12.46 16.90 -0.07
CA ARG A 116 12.08 17.50 -1.35
C ARG A 116 10.88 16.79 -2.00
N ALA A 117 10.23 15.88 -1.26
CA ALA A 117 9.17 15.03 -1.77
C ALA A 117 7.88 15.79 -2.13
N GLY A 118 7.63 16.96 -1.54
CA GLY A 118 6.39 17.71 -1.76
C GLY A 118 5.15 17.07 -1.13
N ILE A 119 5.32 16.12 -0.20
CA ILE A 119 4.27 15.48 0.59
C ILE A 119 4.66 15.46 2.07
N PRO A 120 3.71 15.42 3.02
CA PRO A 120 4.03 15.29 4.43
C PRO A 120 4.66 13.92 4.73
N LEU A 121 5.73 13.93 5.52
CA LEU A 121 6.44 12.73 6.01
C LEU A 121 6.49 12.73 7.55
N PRO A 122 6.45 11.56 8.22
CA PRO A 122 6.44 10.21 7.65
C PRO A 122 5.18 9.92 6.83
N TYR A 123 5.31 9.00 5.87
CA TYR A 123 4.18 8.59 5.07
C TYR A 123 3.18 7.83 5.95
N VAL A 124 1.92 8.25 5.93
CA VAL A 124 0.82 7.65 6.70
C VAL A 124 -0.32 7.26 5.79
N GLU A 125 -0.95 6.15 6.11
CA GLU A 125 -2.11 5.65 5.38
C GLU A 125 -3.16 5.07 6.31
N GLY A 126 -4.33 4.79 5.76
CA GLY A 126 -5.42 4.22 6.53
C GLY A 126 -6.37 3.35 5.71
N LEU A 127 -6.99 2.40 6.38
CA LEU A 127 -8.08 1.58 5.85
C LEU A 127 -9.22 1.52 6.85
N ARG A 128 -10.45 1.35 6.35
CA ARG A 128 -11.55 0.91 7.21
C ARG A 128 -11.26 -0.51 7.69
N LEU A 129 -11.72 -0.87 8.89
CA LEU A 129 -11.34 -2.14 9.51
C LEU A 129 -11.77 -3.35 8.66
N ASP A 130 -12.95 -3.32 8.05
CA ASP A 130 -13.41 -4.36 7.13
C ASP A 130 -12.55 -4.48 5.85
N GLU A 131 -12.04 -3.38 5.31
CA GLU A 131 -11.07 -3.39 4.21
C GLU A 131 -9.73 -4.01 4.64
N ALA A 132 -9.26 -3.69 5.85
CA ALA A 132 -8.03 -4.23 6.41
C ALA A 132 -8.14 -5.74 6.76
N MET A 133 -9.34 -6.18 7.14
CA MET A 133 -9.67 -7.58 7.41
C MET A 133 -9.99 -8.37 6.13
N HIS A 134 -10.16 -7.71 4.99
CA HIS A 134 -10.52 -8.38 3.75
C HIS A 134 -9.40 -9.34 3.29
N PRO A 135 -9.73 -10.56 2.82
CA PRO A 135 -8.72 -11.55 2.44
C PRO A 135 -7.72 -11.07 1.38
N LEU A 136 -8.11 -10.12 0.50
CA LEU A 136 -7.21 -9.56 -0.52
C LEU A 136 -6.23 -8.50 -0.01
N ALA A 137 -6.41 -7.95 1.21
CA ALA A 137 -5.46 -7.00 1.79
C ALA A 137 -4.24 -7.77 2.31
N LEU A 138 -3.12 -7.66 1.60
CA LEU A 138 -1.94 -8.48 1.84
C LEU A 138 -0.88 -7.68 2.61
N LEU A 139 -0.40 -8.25 3.72
CA LEU A 139 0.84 -7.85 4.36
C LEU A 139 1.99 -8.58 3.65
N THR A 140 2.81 -7.83 2.93
CA THR A 140 3.77 -8.39 1.97
C THR A 140 5.20 -8.23 2.47
N VAL A 141 5.98 -9.30 2.33
CA VAL A 141 7.39 -9.40 2.75
C VAL A 141 8.31 -9.85 1.61
N GLY A 142 7.75 -10.30 0.48
CA GLY A 142 8.51 -10.72 -0.69
C GLY A 142 7.81 -10.50 -2.02
N MET A 143 8.53 -10.79 -3.11
CA MET A 143 8.03 -10.83 -4.49
C MET A 143 8.98 -11.66 -5.36
N TYR A 144 8.47 -12.31 -6.42
CA TYR A 144 9.26 -13.11 -7.36
C TYR A 144 10.16 -14.16 -6.67
N GLY A 145 9.62 -14.88 -5.69
CA GLY A 145 10.35 -15.91 -4.92
C GLY A 145 11.43 -15.38 -3.97
N GLN A 146 11.56 -14.05 -3.80
CA GLN A 146 12.61 -13.42 -3.00
C GLN A 146 12.02 -12.45 -1.96
N THR A 147 12.84 -12.02 -1.01
CA THR A 147 12.48 -10.93 -0.09
C THR A 147 12.31 -9.61 -0.86
N LEU A 148 11.54 -8.68 -0.30
CA LEU A 148 11.28 -7.40 -0.96
C LEU A 148 12.58 -6.62 -1.23
N PRO A 149 12.75 -6.08 -2.45
CA PRO A 149 13.71 -5.04 -2.72
C PRO A 149 13.40 -3.76 -1.94
N LYS A 150 14.43 -3.00 -1.58
CA LYS A 150 14.29 -1.77 -0.75
C LYS A 150 13.42 -0.72 -1.43
N GLN A 151 13.57 -0.53 -2.74
CA GLN A 151 12.76 0.38 -3.57
C GLN A 151 11.27 0.02 -3.62
N ASP A 152 10.92 -1.25 -3.34
CA ASP A 152 9.56 -1.75 -3.31
C ASP A 152 8.92 -1.68 -1.92
N GLY A 153 9.66 -1.21 -0.91
CA GLY A 153 9.15 -0.97 0.43
C GLY A 153 9.52 -2.05 1.45
N ALA A 154 10.68 -2.69 1.28
CA ALA A 154 11.21 -3.63 2.25
C ALA A 154 11.32 -3.02 3.67
N PRO A 155 11.32 -3.86 4.71
CA PRO A 155 11.12 -5.32 4.67
C PRO A 155 9.65 -5.75 4.67
N VAL A 156 8.72 -4.82 4.92
CA VAL A 156 7.28 -5.10 5.02
C VAL A 156 6.46 -3.93 4.46
N ARG A 157 5.47 -4.25 3.62
CA ARG A 157 4.57 -3.29 2.99
C ARG A 157 3.13 -3.81 2.93
N MET A 158 2.19 -2.91 2.66
CA MET A 158 0.83 -3.29 2.27
C MET A 158 0.73 -3.51 0.76
N VAL A 159 -0.14 -4.41 0.33
CA VAL A 159 -0.62 -4.53 -1.06
C VAL A 159 -2.15 -4.65 -1.02
N ILE A 160 -2.83 -3.69 -1.66
CA ILE A 160 -4.29 -3.61 -1.66
C ILE A 160 -4.76 -3.53 -3.11
N PRO A 161 -5.04 -4.67 -3.76
CA PRO A 161 -5.03 -4.76 -5.22
C PRO A 161 -6.18 -4.01 -5.90
N TRP A 162 -7.27 -3.72 -5.19
CA TRP A 162 -8.44 -3.01 -5.73
C TRP A 162 -8.37 -1.48 -5.59
N LYS A 163 -7.36 -0.96 -4.89
CA LYS A 163 -7.14 0.47 -4.65
C LYS A 163 -5.98 1.01 -5.47
N TYR A 164 -5.90 2.34 -5.61
CA TYR A 164 -4.74 2.97 -6.23
C TYR A 164 -3.47 2.76 -5.40
N GLY A 165 -2.34 2.70 -6.09
CA GLY A 165 -1.06 2.26 -5.52
C GLY A 165 -0.57 3.02 -4.28
N PHE A 166 -0.98 4.28 -4.09
CA PHE A 166 -0.59 5.07 -2.92
C PHE A 166 -1.18 4.53 -1.61
N LYS A 167 -2.33 3.83 -1.66
CA LYS A 167 -2.89 3.15 -0.47
C LYS A 167 -2.00 2.01 0.02
N SER A 168 -1.15 1.47 -0.85
CA SER A 168 -0.28 0.35 -0.55
C SER A 168 1.06 0.82 0.04
N ILE A 169 1.00 1.32 1.27
CA ILE A 169 2.10 1.89 2.07
C ILE A 169 3.32 0.96 2.18
N LYS A 170 4.52 1.54 2.21
CA LYS A 170 5.83 0.87 2.18
C LYS A 170 6.55 0.96 3.53
N SER A 171 7.47 0.04 3.81
CA SER A 171 8.40 0.11 4.95
C SER A 171 7.72 0.48 6.26
N ILE A 172 6.69 -0.29 6.64
CA ILE A 172 5.81 -0.01 7.77
C ILE A 172 6.58 -0.17 9.08
N VAL A 173 6.44 0.79 9.99
CA VAL A 173 6.99 0.73 11.36
C VAL A 173 5.92 0.76 12.44
N ARG A 174 4.70 1.21 12.10
CA ARG A 174 3.59 1.27 13.06
C ARG A 174 2.25 0.97 12.40
N ILE A 175 1.43 0.21 13.12
CA ILE A 175 0.04 -0.10 12.80
C ILE A 175 -0.80 0.24 14.04
N ARG A 176 -1.82 1.07 13.90
CA ARG A 176 -2.73 1.43 15.00
C ARG A 176 -4.17 1.20 14.61
N LEU A 177 -4.91 0.46 15.42
CA LEU A 177 -6.37 0.42 15.29
C LEU A 177 -6.96 1.65 15.99
N VAL A 178 -7.88 2.33 15.33
CA VAL A 178 -8.42 3.62 15.80
C VAL A 178 -9.93 3.71 15.57
N GLU A 179 -10.60 4.54 16.38
CA GLU A 179 -12.06 4.73 16.32
C GLU A 179 -12.49 5.65 15.17
N THR A 180 -11.64 6.61 14.79
CA THR A 180 -11.93 7.64 13.80
C THR A 180 -11.06 7.47 12.55
N MET A 181 -11.56 7.97 11.42
CA MET A 181 -10.84 7.89 10.14
C MET A 181 -9.47 8.57 10.27
N PRO A 182 -8.35 7.84 10.10
CA PRO A 182 -7.02 8.43 10.22
C PRO A 182 -6.68 9.26 8.97
N PRO A 183 -5.74 10.22 9.08
CA PRO A 183 -5.26 10.97 7.92
C PRO A 183 -4.48 10.05 6.96
N THR A 184 -4.44 10.44 5.68
CA THR A 184 -3.61 9.77 4.65
C THR A 184 -2.73 10.79 3.93
N THR A 185 -1.47 10.45 3.65
CA THR A 185 -0.46 11.42 3.17
C THR A 185 -0.87 12.15 1.90
N TRP A 186 -1.41 11.45 0.91
CA TRP A 186 -1.83 12.10 -0.34
C TRP A 186 -3.10 12.93 -0.19
N ASN A 187 -4.04 12.52 0.68
CA ASN A 187 -5.21 13.33 0.99
C ASN A 187 -4.82 14.61 1.74
N LEU A 188 -3.90 14.53 2.69
CA LEU A 188 -3.33 15.70 3.37
C LEU A 188 -2.62 16.63 2.39
N ALA A 189 -1.87 16.08 1.43
CA ALA A 189 -1.18 16.86 0.41
C ALA A 189 -2.16 17.55 -0.55
N ASN A 190 -3.22 16.85 -0.99
CA ASN A 190 -4.25 17.40 -1.86
C ASN A 190 -5.57 16.61 -1.81
N ALA A 191 -6.47 17.01 -0.90
CA ALA A 191 -7.77 16.35 -0.73
C ALA A 191 -8.72 16.47 -1.92
N ARG A 192 -8.45 17.37 -2.88
CA ARG A 192 -9.24 17.49 -4.12
C ARG A 192 -8.90 16.41 -5.16
N GLU A 193 -7.71 15.80 -5.04
CA GLU A 193 -7.20 14.83 -6.01
C GLU A 193 -7.19 13.40 -5.45
N TYR A 194 -6.98 13.26 -4.15
CA TYR A 194 -6.79 11.98 -3.49
C TYR A 194 -7.73 11.88 -2.29
N GLY A 195 -8.71 10.98 -2.35
CA GLY A 195 -9.60 10.73 -1.23
C GLY A 195 -9.11 9.61 -0.31
N PHE A 196 -9.95 9.22 0.65
CA PHE A 196 -9.57 8.20 1.63
C PHE A 196 -9.68 6.78 1.06
N TYR A 197 -10.75 6.47 0.33
CA TYR A 197 -11.03 5.12 -0.10
C TYR A 197 -10.20 4.71 -1.32
N SER A 198 -10.14 5.58 -2.34
CA SER A 198 -9.24 5.45 -3.49
C SER A 198 -9.31 4.11 -4.18
N ASN A 199 -10.54 3.63 -4.34
CA ASN A 199 -10.85 2.45 -5.14
C ASN A 199 -10.56 2.76 -6.60
N VAL A 200 -9.95 1.80 -7.32
CA VAL A 200 -9.72 1.96 -8.76
C VAL A 200 -11.08 2.01 -9.46
N ASN A 201 -11.40 3.15 -10.06
CA ASN A 201 -12.67 3.38 -10.74
C ASN A 201 -12.42 4.06 -12.10
N PRO A 202 -12.65 3.38 -13.24
CA PRO A 202 -12.44 3.97 -14.56
C PRO A 202 -13.47 5.05 -14.93
N GLU A 203 -14.55 5.19 -14.17
CA GLU A 203 -15.63 6.17 -14.38
C GLU A 203 -15.45 7.45 -13.57
N VAL A 204 -14.43 7.52 -12.71
CA VAL A 204 -14.09 8.69 -11.89
C VAL A 204 -12.69 9.12 -12.27
N ASP A 205 -12.61 10.21 -13.04
CA ASP A 205 -11.35 10.76 -13.48
C ASP A 205 -10.62 11.47 -12.34
N HIS A 206 -9.30 11.48 -12.43
CA HIS A 206 -8.48 12.36 -11.61
C HIS A 206 -8.64 13.80 -12.14
N PRO A 207 -8.60 14.86 -11.30
CA PRO A 207 -8.80 16.24 -11.77
C PRO A 207 -7.91 16.69 -12.93
N ARG A 208 -6.75 16.04 -13.10
CA ARG A 208 -5.75 16.35 -14.13
C ARG A 208 -5.69 15.36 -15.29
N TRP A 209 -6.31 14.18 -15.20
CA TRP A 209 -6.25 13.17 -16.27
C TRP A 209 -7.33 12.10 -16.12
N SER A 210 -7.70 11.48 -17.23
CA SER A 210 -8.68 10.38 -17.19
C SER A 210 -8.13 9.11 -16.56
N GLN A 211 -8.98 8.40 -15.81
CA GLN A 211 -8.70 7.09 -15.24
C GLN A 211 -9.22 5.92 -16.10
N ALA A 212 -9.88 6.20 -17.24
CA ALA A 212 -10.50 5.19 -18.09
C ALA A 212 -9.51 4.20 -18.72
N THR A 213 -8.24 4.60 -18.90
CA THR A 213 -7.19 3.75 -19.46
C THR A 213 -5.90 3.80 -18.64
N GLU A 214 -5.08 2.77 -18.78
CA GLU A 214 -3.78 2.65 -18.13
C GLU A 214 -2.70 2.10 -19.07
N ARG A 215 -1.45 2.43 -18.77
CA ARG A 215 -0.26 1.84 -19.39
C ARG A 215 0.29 0.74 -18.49
N ARG A 216 0.15 -0.53 -18.89
CA ARG A 216 0.85 -1.62 -18.20
C ARG A 216 2.33 -1.58 -18.58
N LEU A 217 3.23 -1.63 -17.60
CA LEU A 217 4.67 -1.67 -17.89
C LEU A 217 5.02 -2.93 -18.70
N GLY A 218 5.92 -2.75 -19.68
CA GLY A 218 6.26 -3.75 -20.68
C GLY A 218 5.33 -3.79 -21.90
N GLU A 219 4.26 -2.99 -21.94
CA GLU A 219 3.35 -2.92 -23.10
C GLU A 219 3.50 -1.65 -23.91
N PHE A 220 3.31 -1.79 -25.23
CA PHE A 220 3.34 -0.66 -26.16
C PHE A 220 2.03 0.16 -26.13
N PHE A 221 0.88 -0.51 -26.09
CA PHE A 221 -0.43 0.15 -26.10
C PHE A 221 -1.03 0.28 -24.70
N ARG A 222 -1.84 1.34 -24.51
CA ARG A 222 -2.69 1.48 -23.33
C ARG A 222 -3.86 0.50 -23.39
N ARG A 223 -4.41 0.18 -22.22
CA ARG A 223 -5.56 -0.72 -22.04
C ARG A 223 -6.64 -0.05 -21.19
N LYS A 224 -7.87 -0.57 -21.25
CA LYS A 224 -8.95 -0.12 -20.36
C LYS A 224 -8.62 -0.45 -18.91
N THR A 225 -8.84 0.50 -18.01
CA THR A 225 -8.80 0.25 -16.57
C THR A 225 -10.07 -0.50 -16.16
N LEU A 226 -9.93 -1.47 -15.26
CA LEU A 226 -11.05 -2.27 -14.77
C LEU A 226 -11.56 -1.69 -13.45
N MET A 227 -12.88 -1.77 -13.22
CA MET A 227 -13.49 -1.42 -11.94
C MET A 227 -12.89 -2.29 -10.82
N PHE A 228 -12.57 -1.66 -9.68
CA PHE A 228 -11.84 -2.29 -8.57
C PHE A 228 -10.57 -3.03 -9.02
N ASN A 229 -9.93 -2.53 -10.08
CA ASN A 229 -8.76 -3.14 -10.72
C ASN A 229 -8.95 -4.60 -11.16
N GLY A 230 -10.20 -5.02 -11.40
CA GLY A 230 -10.56 -6.38 -11.77
C GLY A 230 -11.03 -7.27 -10.62
N HIS A 231 -11.15 -6.73 -9.40
CA HIS A 231 -11.59 -7.45 -8.19
C HIS A 231 -13.03 -7.14 -7.77
N ALA A 232 -13.87 -6.70 -8.71
CA ALA A 232 -15.22 -6.23 -8.39
C ALA A 232 -16.11 -7.32 -7.77
N ALA A 233 -15.96 -8.57 -8.20
CA ALA A 233 -16.74 -9.69 -7.66
C ALA A 233 -16.41 -9.96 -6.19
N GLU A 234 -15.17 -9.70 -5.78
CA GLU A 234 -14.67 -9.94 -4.43
C GLU A 234 -14.95 -8.77 -3.49
N VAL A 235 -14.83 -7.52 -3.95
CA VAL A 235 -14.82 -6.35 -3.06
C VAL A 235 -16.03 -5.42 -3.15
N SER A 236 -16.89 -5.56 -4.16
CA SER A 236 -18.02 -4.62 -4.35
C SER A 236 -18.97 -4.60 -3.15
N GLY A 237 -19.15 -5.74 -2.48
CA GLY A 237 -19.97 -5.85 -1.26
C GLY A 237 -19.51 -4.95 -0.11
N LEU A 238 -18.20 -4.66 0.00
CA LEU A 238 -17.66 -3.76 1.02
C LEU A 238 -18.17 -2.31 0.87
N TYR A 239 -18.64 -1.95 -0.33
CA TYR A 239 -19.03 -0.58 -0.65
C TYR A 239 -20.50 -0.45 -1.04
N ALA A 240 -21.31 -1.47 -0.76
CA ALA A 240 -22.74 -1.43 -1.01
C ALA A 240 -23.37 -0.21 -0.31
N GLY A 241 -24.13 0.59 -1.06
CA GLY A 241 -24.78 1.81 -0.56
C GLY A 241 -23.88 3.05 -0.47
N MET A 242 -22.58 2.95 -0.79
CA MET A 242 -21.70 4.11 -0.87
C MET A 242 -21.74 4.76 -2.25
N ASP A 243 -21.71 6.09 -2.30
CA ASP A 243 -21.47 6.84 -3.53
C ASP A 243 -19.98 6.80 -3.87
N LEU A 244 -19.58 5.93 -4.81
CA LEU A 244 -18.18 5.75 -5.20
C LEU A 244 -17.57 6.94 -5.94
N ARG A 245 -18.37 7.93 -6.37
CA ARG A 245 -17.86 9.18 -6.96
C ARG A 245 -17.51 10.20 -5.88
N LYS A 246 -18.31 10.26 -4.81
CA LYS A 246 -18.05 11.12 -3.65
C LYS A 246 -17.03 10.51 -2.68
N ASN A 247 -17.02 9.18 -2.59
CA ASN A 247 -16.13 8.40 -1.71
C ASN A 247 -14.97 7.80 -2.51
N PHE A 248 -14.37 8.58 -3.40
CA PHE A 248 -13.13 8.25 -4.09
C PHE A 248 -11.92 8.43 -3.16
#